data_AF-A0A7A3C1T0-F1
#
_entry.id   AF-A0A7A3C1T0-F1
#
_cell.length_a   1.000
_cell.length_b   1.000
_cell.length_c   1.000
_cell.angle_alpha   90.00
_cell.angle_beta   90.00
_cell.angle_gamma   90.00
#
_symmetry.space_group_name_H-M   'P 1'
#
loop_
_entity.id
_entity.type
_entity.pdbx_description
1 polymer ?
#
loop_
_entity_poly.entity_id
_entity_poly.type
_entity_poly.pdbx_seq_one_letter_code
_entity_poly.pdbx_strand_id
1 'polypeptide(L)'
;MTARINSDNSVTLHSWLDRYEKILASRGIKQKTLINYMSKIKAIRRGLPDAPLEDITTKEIAAMLNGYIDEGKAASAKLIRSTLSDAFREAIAEGHITTNPVAATRAAKSEVRRSRLTADEYLKIYQAAESSPCWLRLAMELAVVTGQRVGDLCEMKWSDIVDGYLYVEQSKTG
;
A
#
# COMPACT_ATOMS: atom_id res chain seq x y z
N MET A 1 -28.29 33.87 -17.74
CA MET A 1 -28.87 32.53 -17.45
C MET A 1 -28.41 31.59 -18.55
N THR A 2 -27.42 30.74 -18.29
CA THR A 2 -27.08 29.59 -19.14
C THR A 2 -26.95 28.39 -18.22
N ALA A 3 -28.09 27.80 -17.88
CA ALA A 3 -28.14 26.48 -17.28
C ALA A 3 -27.56 25.50 -18.31
N ARG A 4 -26.34 25.02 -18.06
CA ARG A 4 -25.80 23.89 -18.82
C ARG A 4 -26.47 22.64 -18.29
N ILE A 5 -27.42 22.17 -19.09
CA ILE A 5 -28.00 20.82 -19.03
C ILE A 5 -26.85 19.84 -19.30
N ASN A 6 -26.46 19.07 -18.28
CA ASN A 6 -25.77 17.77 -18.44
C ASN A 6 -25.74 16.95 -17.13
N SER A 7 -26.82 17.02 -16.34
CA SER A 7 -26.92 16.36 -15.03
C SER A 7 -27.46 14.92 -15.07
N ASP A 8 -27.27 14.20 -16.19
CA ASP A 8 -27.83 12.85 -16.39
C ASP A 8 -26.76 11.78 -16.70
N ASN A 9 -25.47 12.09 -16.58
CA ASN A 9 -24.39 11.14 -16.90
C ASN A 9 -23.17 11.24 -15.96
N SER A 10 -23.34 11.79 -14.75
CA SER A 10 -22.24 11.90 -13.80
C SER A 10 -21.90 10.53 -13.19
N VAL A 11 -20.63 10.13 -13.31
CA VAL A 11 -20.15 8.85 -12.76
C VAL A 11 -20.01 8.98 -11.25
N THR A 12 -20.53 8.00 -10.51
CA THR A 12 -20.43 7.97 -9.04
C THR A 12 -19.06 7.46 -8.58
N LEU A 13 -18.66 7.80 -7.35
CA LEU A 13 -17.38 7.36 -6.81
C LEU A 13 -17.26 5.84 -6.76
N HIS A 14 -18.29 5.09 -6.34
CA HIS A 14 -18.15 3.65 -6.16
C HIS A 14 -18.13 2.91 -7.51
N SER A 15 -18.91 3.37 -8.49
CA SER A 15 -18.85 2.86 -9.87
C SER A 15 -17.52 3.19 -10.54
N TRP A 16 -16.99 4.39 -10.30
CA TRP A 16 -15.64 4.74 -10.75
C TRP A 16 -14.56 3.87 -10.12
N LEU A 17 -14.68 3.55 -8.83
CA LEU A 17 -13.73 2.65 -8.17
C LEU A 17 -13.75 1.25 -8.81
N ASP A 18 -14.91 0.72 -9.23
CA ASP A 18 -14.99 -0.54 -9.97
C ASP A 18 -14.23 -0.48 -11.31
N ARG A 19 -14.33 0.65 -12.02
CA ARG A 19 -13.56 0.91 -13.24
C ARG A 19 -12.07 1.02 -12.94
N TYR A 20 -11.69 1.75 -11.90
CA TYR A 20 -10.30 1.94 -11.48
C TYR A 20 -9.63 0.63 -11.06
N GLU A 21 -10.36 -0.31 -10.45
CA GLU A 21 -9.86 -1.66 -10.17
C GLU A 21 -9.42 -2.40 -11.44
N LYS A 22 -10.17 -2.25 -12.54
CA LYS A 22 -9.81 -2.82 -13.86
C LYS A 22 -8.59 -2.14 -14.46
N ILE A 23 -8.47 -0.81 -14.31
CA ILE A 23 -7.28 -0.06 -14.73
C ILE A 23 -6.04 -0.55 -13.98
N LEU A 24 -6.13 -0.76 -12.67
CA LEU A 24 -5.01 -1.28 -11.88
C LEU A 24 -4.57 -2.68 -12.33
N ALA A 25 -5.50 -3.54 -12.72
CA ALA A 25 -5.20 -4.88 -13.21
C ALA A 25 -4.43 -4.87 -14.54
N SER A 26 -4.62 -3.87 -15.40
CA SER A 26 -3.93 -3.75 -16.68
C SER A 26 -2.55 -3.09 -16.61
N ARG A 27 -2.16 -2.52 -15.45
CA ARG A 27 -0.86 -1.82 -15.28
C ARG A 27 0.36 -2.75 -15.17
N GLY A 28 0.20 -4.06 -15.26
CA GLY A 28 1.31 -5.02 -15.13
C GLY A 28 1.96 -5.04 -13.74
N ILE A 29 1.22 -4.66 -12.69
CA ILE A 29 1.73 -4.64 -11.31
C ILE A 29 1.75 -6.05 -10.69
N LYS A 30 2.72 -6.31 -9.80
CA LYS A 30 2.79 -7.57 -9.03
C LYS A 30 1.50 -7.79 -8.22
N GLN A 31 1.09 -9.05 -8.08
CA GLN A 31 -0.14 -9.45 -7.37
C GLN A 31 -0.24 -8.85 -5.95
N LYS A 32 0.86 -8.84 -5.19
CA LYS A 32 0.88 -8.25 -3.85
C LYS A 32 0.58 -6.75 -3.85
N THR A 33 1.07 -6.04 -4.85
CA THR A 33 0.81 -4.61 -5.05
C THR A 33 -0.66 -4.36 -5.36
N LEU A 34 -1.28 -5.19 -6.21
CA LEU A 34 -2.70 -5.12 -6.50
C LEU A 34 -3.54 -5.32 -5.23
N ILE A 35 -3.25 -6.34 -4.43
CA ILE A 35 -3.93 -6.58 -3.13
C ILE A 35 -3.82 -5.35 -2.21
N ASN A 36 -2.64 -4.69 -2.18
CA ASN A 36 -2.44 -3.50 -1.37
C ASN A 36 -3.34 -2.33 -1.81
N TYR A 37 -3.51 -2.13 -3.12
CA TYR A 37 -4.44 -1.14 -3.69
C TYR A 37 -5.90 -1.48 -3.37
N MET A 38 -6.32 -2.74 -3.57
CA MET A 38 -7.70 -3.18 -3.27
C MET A 38 -8.07 -2.93 -1.81
N SER A 39 -7.14 -3.15 -0.89
CA SER A 39 -7.32 -2.81 0.53
C SER A 39 -7.58 -1.31 0.76
N LYS A 40 -6.93 -0.41 0.00
CA LYS A 40 -7.18 1.04 0.11
C LYS A 40 -8.48 1.44 -0.56
N ILE A 41 -8.84 0.84 -1.69
CA ILE A 41 -10.13 1.04 -2.36
C ILE A 41 -11.28 0.65 -1.41
N LYS A 42 -11.18 -0.51 -0.75
CA LYS A 42 -12.14 -0.91 0.29
C LYS A 42 -12.21 0.07 1.46
N ALA A 43 -11.09 0.69 1.84
CA ALA A 43 -11.08 1.74 2.86
C ALA A 43 -11.80 3.01 2.37
N ILE A 44 -11.59 3.40 1.11
CA ILE A 44 -12.25 4.55 0.47
C ILE A 44 -13.76 4.33 0.42
N ARG A 45 -14.24 3.16 -0.04
CA ARG A 45 -15.69 2.84 -0.10
C ARG A 45 -16.40 2.93 1.25
N ARG A 46 -15.70 2.61 2.34
CA ARG A 46 -16.26 2.72 3.70
C ARG A 46 -16.24 4.15 4.24
N GLY A 47 -15.33 4.98 3.75
CA GLY A 47 -15.08 6.32 4.29
C GLY A 47 -15.70 7.47 3.49
N LEU A 48 -16.07 7.24 2.23
CA LEU A 48 -16.69 8.23 1.36
C LEU A 48 -18.03 7.74 0.79
N PRO A 49 -19.01 8.64 0.62
CA PRO A 49 -20.31 8.30 0.07
C PRO A 49 -20.22 7.85 -1.40
N ASP A 50 -21.21 7.09 -1.85
CA ASP A 50 -21.42 6.85 -3.27
C ASP A 50 -22.19 8.02 -3.88
N ALA A 51 -21.46 9.09 -4.19
CA ALA A 51 -21.97 10.31 -4.80
C ALA A 51 -21.24 10.58 -6.13
N PRO A 52 -21.76 11.45 -7.00
CA PRO A 52 -21.06 11.91 -8.20
C PRO A 52 -19.62 12.34 -7.87
N LEU A 53 -18.66 12.00 -8.72
CA LEU A 53 -17.24 12.32 -8.50
C LEU A 53 -16.98 13.82 -8.29
N GLU A 54 -17.77 14.66 -8.96
CA GLU A 54 -17.72 16.13 -8.89
C GLU A 54 -18.23 16.70 -7.55
N ASP A 55 -19.08 15.95 -6.84
CA ASP A 55 -19.65 16.36 -5.56
C ASP A 55 -18.76 15.99 -4.37
N ILE A 56 -17.78 15.09 -4.56
CA ILE A 56 -16.86 14.69 -3.49
C ILE A 56 -15.93 15.85 -3.14
N THR A 57 -16.11 16.41 -1.96
CA THR A 57 -15.39 17.62 -1.54
C THR A 57 -14.04 17.30 -0.89
N THR A 58 -13.10 18.25 -0.99
CA THR A 58 -11.83 18.23 -0.24
C THR A 58 -12.06 18.07 1.27
N LYS A 59 -13.16 18.63 1.79
CA LYS A 59 -13.50 18.59 3.22
C LYS A 59 -13.86 17.17 3.66
N GLU A 60 -14.67 16.45 2.88
CA GLU A 60 -15.04 15.05 3.19
C GLU A 60 -13.81 14.13 3.12
N ILE A 61 -12.96 14.32 2.10
CA ILE A 61 -11.70 13.59 1.99
C ILE A 61 -10.81 13.85 3.22
N ALA A 62 -10.65 15.12 3.60
CA ALA A 62 -9.87 15.49 4.77
C ALA A 62 -10.45 14.90 6.07
N ALA A 63 -11.77 14.92 6.24
CA ALA A 63 -12.44 14.33 7.40
C ALA A 63 -12.17 12.83 7.51
N MET A 64 -12.31 12.07 6.40
CA MET A 64 -11.96 10.66 6.37
C MET A 64 -10.49 10.43 6.70
N LEU A 65 -9.57 11.18 6.09
CA LEU A 65 -8.13 11.02 6.33
C LEU A 65 -7.74 11.34 7.78
N ASN A 66 -8.32 12.38 8.36
CA ASN A 66 -8.08 12.76 9.75
C ASN A 66 -8.56 11.68 10.73
N GLY A 67 -9.69 11.01 10.47
CA GLY A 67 -10.11 9.87 11.28
C GLY A 67 -9.06 8.77 11.39
N TYR A 68 -8.37 8.44 10.29
CA TYR A 68 -7.24 7.49 10.34
C TYR A 68 -6.03 8.05 11.11
N ILE A 69 -5.78 9.36 11.07
CA ILE A 69 -4.68 9.99 11.80
C ILE A 69 -4.96 9.97 13.30
N ASP A 70 -6.19 10.29 13.71
CA ASP A 70 -6.65 10.32 15.10
C ASP A 70 -6.60 8.91 15.73
N GLU A 71 -6.86 7.87 14.94
CA GLU A 71 -6.64 6.47 15.32
C GLU A 71 -5.15 6.04 15.37
N GLY A 72 -4.21 6.96 15.13
CA GLY A 72 -2.78 6.69 15.10
C GLY A 72 -2.30 5.95 13.85
N LYS A 73 -3.12 5.88 12.78
CA LYS A 73 -2.86 5.16 11.52
C LYS A 73 -2.40 6.09 10.40
N ALA A 74 -1.50 7.04 10.71
CA ALA A 74 -0.99 8.04 9.77
C ALA A 74 -0.39 7.45 8.48
N ALA A 75 0.34 6.34 8.57
CA ALA A 75 0.88 5.65 7.40
C ALA A 75 -0.22 5.12 6.47
N SER A 76 -1.32 4.60 7.03
CA SER A 76 -2.49 4.18 6.26
C SER A 76 -3.17 5.37 5.60
N ALA A 77 -3.37 6.49 6.34
CA ALA A 77 -3.94 7.71 5.79
C ALA A 77 -3.15 8.21 4.56
N LYS A 78 -1.81 8.18 4.62
CA LYS A 78 -0.94 8.54 3.51
C LYS A 78 -1.16 7.66 2.27
N LEU A 79 -1.24 6.33 2.46
CA LEU A 79 -1.47 5.38 1.35
C LEU A 79 -2.89 5.46 0.77
N ILE A 80 -3.89 5.68 1.62
CA ILE A 80 -5.29 5.91 1.19
C ILE A 80 -5.35 7.17 0.34
N ARG A 81 -4.80 8.29 0.83
CA ARG A 81 -4.72 9.55 0.07
C ARG A 81 -4.02 9.36 -1.27
N SER A 82 -2.90 8.63 -1.29
CA SER A 82 -2.16 8.36 -2.54
C SER A 82 -3.00 7.57 -3.54
N THR A 83 -3.72 6.55 -3.08
CA THR A 83 -4.59 5.72 -3.93
C THR A 83 -5.77 6.53 -4.46
N LEU A 84 -6.41 7.32 -3.59
CA LEU A 84 -7.53 8.17 -3.97
C LEU A 84 -7.10 9.25 -4.96
N SER A 85 -5.96 9.88 -4.73
CA SER A 85 -5.40 10.88 -5.64
C SER A 85 -5.13 10.31 -7.03
N ASP A 86 -4.64 9.08 -7.12
CA ASP A 86 -4.43 8.38 -8.39
C ASP A 86 -5.74 7.99 -9.07
N ALA A 87 -6.72 7.48 -8.32
CA ALA A 87 -8.05 7.18 -8.85
C ALA A 87 -8.72 8.43 -9.45
N PHE A 88 -8.63 9.59 -8.80
CA PHE A 88 -9.13 10.85 -9.34
C PHE A 88 -8.31 11.36 -10.53
N ARG A 89 -7.02 11.04 -10.62
CA ARG A 89 -6.20 11.39 -11.80
C ARG A 89 -6.65 10.59 -13.02
N GLU A 90 -6.91 9.30 -12.86
CA GLU A 90 -7.46 8.46 -13.92
C GLU A 90 -8.87 8.93 -14.34
N ALA A 91 -9.69 9.40 -13.39
CA ALA A 91 -11.02 9.95 -13.71
C ALA A 91 -10.94 11.22 -14.57
N ILE A 92 -9.93 12.07 -14.32
CA ILE A 92 -9.64 13.24 -15.16
C ILE A 92 -9.18 12.79 -16.54
N ALA A 93 -8.32 11.77 -16.63
CA ALA A 93 -7.82 11.26 -17.90
C ALA A 93 -8.93 10.64 -18.77
N GLU A 94 -9.93 10.00 -18.17
CA GLU A 94 -11.14 9.50 -18.85
C GLU A 94 -12.23 10.58 -19.02
N GLY A 95 -11.99 11.82 -18.60
CA GLY A 95 -12.87 12.97 -18.86
C GLY A 95 -14.12 13.06 -17.98
N HIS A 96 -14.18 12.33 -16.85
CA HIS A 96 -15.32 12.36 -15.93
C HIS A 96 -15.36 13.60 -15.04
N ILE A 97 -14.19 14.16 -14.73
CA ILE A 97 -14.03 15.35 -13.88
C ILE A 97 -12.86 16.19 -14.39
N THR A 98 -12.77 17.45 -13.97
CA THR A 98 -11.73 18.38 -14.45
C THR A 98 -10.64 18.68 -13.40
N THR A 99 -10.90 18.42 -12.13
CA THR A 99 -10.01 18.79 -11.02
C THR A 99 -9.88 17.67 -10.01
N ASN A 100 -8.72 17.57 -9.36
CA ASN A 100 -8.47 16.56 -8.33
C ASN A 100 -8.69 17.17 -6.92
N PRO A 101 -9.82 16.91 -6.23
CA PRO A 101 -10.09 17.46 -4.90
C PRO A 101 -9.11 16.93 -3.83
N VAL A 102 -8.48 15.78 -4.07
CA VAL A 102 -7.49 15.20 -3.14
C VAL A 102 -6.20 16.04 -3.11
N ALA A 103 -5.85 16.72 -4.21
CA ALA A 103 -4.59 17.45 -4.32
C ALA A 103 -4.44 18.57 -3.27
N ALA A 104 -5.55 19.21 -2.89
CA ALA A 104 -5.60 20.25 -1.87
C ALA A 104 -5.41 19.70 -0.43
N THR A 105 -5.56 18.39 -0.22
CA THR A 105 -5.33 17.77 1.09
C THR A 105 -3.84 17.56 1.35
N ARG A 106 -3.42 17.60 2.62
CA ARG A 106 -2.03 17.32 3.00
C ARG A 106 -1.86 15.84 3.33
N ALA A 107 -0.74 15.26 2.88
CA ALA A 107 -0.38 13.91 3.28
C ALA A 107 0.01 13.89 4.76
N ALA A 108 -0.47 12.89 5.49
CA ALA A 108 -0.07 12.67 6.89
C ALA A 108 1.45 12.47 6.98
N LYS A 109 2.09 13.17 7.92
CA LYS A 109 3.47 12.89 8.32
C LYS A 109 3.43 11.68 9.25
N SER A 110 4.24 10.67 8.94
CA SER A 110 4.36 9.47 9.75
C SER A 110 5.83 9.25 10.11
N GLU A 111 6.13 9.19 11.40
CA GLU A 111 7.45 8.80 11.88
C GLU A 111 7.56 7.27 11.97
N VAL A 112 8.74 6.75 11.68
CA VAL A 112 9.00 5.30 11.74
C VAL A 112 9.12 4.88 13.20
N ARG A 113 8.12 4.14 13.68
CA ARG A 113 8.05 3.69 15.08
C ARG A 113 8.89 2.43 15.39
N ARG A 114 9.37 1.72 14.36
CA ARG A 114 10.12 0.47 14.54
C ARG A 114 11.55 0.77 15.01
N SER A 115 11.89 0.36 16.23
CA SER A 115 13.25 0.43 16.78
C SER A 115 14.21 -0.48 16.00
N ARG A 116 15.50 -0.17 16.10
CA ARG A 116 16.57 -1.07 15.64
C ARG A 116 16.87 -2.12 16.71
N LEU A 117 17.39 -3.26 16.27
CA LEU A 117 17.80 -4.36 17.12
C LEU A 117 19.32 -4.31 17.28
N THR A 118 19.79 -4.37 18.52
CA THR A 118 21.22 -4.47 18.87
C THR A 118 21.69 -5.92 18.88
N ALA A 119 23.01 -6.13 18.87
CA ALA A 119 23.59 -7.48 18.95
C ALA A 119 23.21 -8.21 20.26
N ASP A 120 23.19 -7.50 21.39
CA ASP A 120 22.80 -8.08 22.69
C ASP A 120 21.34 -8.49 22.71
N GLU A 121 20.45 -7.68 22.12
CA GLU A 121 19.04 -8.03 21.98
C GLU A 121 18.87 -9.24 21.05
N TYR A 122 19.61 -9.31 19.94
CA TYR A 122 19.61 -10.48 19.06
C TYR A 122 19.99 -11.75 19.83
N LEU A 123 21.08 -11.72 20.60
CA LEU A 123 21.55 -12.88 21.39
C LEU A 123 20.49 -13.34 22.40
N LYS A 124 19.82 -12.40 23.09
CA LYS A 124 18.73 -12.73 24.01
C LYS A 124 17.55 -13.40 23.31
N ILE A 125 17.15 -12.90 22.13
CA ILE A 125 16.07 -13.49 21.33
C ILE A 125 16.49 -14.87 20.81
N TYR A 126 17.72 -15.00 20.34
CA TYR A 126 18.27 -16.25 19.82
C TYR A 126 18.31 -17.35 20.90
N GLN A 127 18.67 -17.00 22.14
CA GLN A 127 18.57 -17.91 23.29
C GLN A 127 17.12 -18.33 23.56
N ALA A 128 16.19 -17.37 23.60
CA ALA A 128 14.77 -17.67 23.84
C ALA A 128 14.15 -18.56 22.73
N ALA A 129 14.68 -18.48 21.51
CA ALA A 129 14.27 -19.31 20.37
C ALA A 129 14.65 -20.79 20.51
N GLU A 130 15.34 -21.22 21.58
CA GLU A 130 15.62 -22.64 21.86
C GLU A 130 14.35 -23.48 21.99
N SER A 131 13.27 -22.91 22.54
CA SER A 131 11.96 -23.56 22.66
C SER A 131 11.14 -23.55 21.35
N SER A 132 11.66 -22.90 20.30
CA SER A 132 11.00 -22.79 19.00
C SER A 132 11.49 -23.90 18.05
N PRO A 133 10.80 -24.14 16.92
CA PRO A 133 11.29 -25.05 15.90
C PRO A 133 12.74 -24.76 15.49
N CYS A 134 13.54 -25.81 15.29
CA CYS A 134 14.99 -25.70 15.05
C CYS A 134 15.36 -24.77 13.87
N TRP A 135 14.50 -24.71 12.84
CA TRP A 135 14.71 -23.85 11.68
C TRP A 135 14.74 -22.36 12.03
N LEU A 136 14.14 -21.92 13.15
CA LEU A 136 14.08 -20.50 13.51
C LEU A 136 15.47 -19.94 13.80
N ARG A 137 16.26 -20.66 14.62
CA ARG A 137 17.63 -20.24 14.95
C ARG A 137 18.53 -20.23 13.71
N LEU A 138 18.40 -21.24 12.85
CA LEU A 138 19.12 -21.30 11.57
C LEU A 138 18.72 -20.14 10.64
N ALA A 139 17.43 -19.86 10.53
CA ALA A 139 16.93 -18.75 9.70
C ALA A 139 17.37 -17.38 10.24
N MET A 140 17.43 -17.21 11.56
CA MET A 140 17.95 -15.99 12.19
C MET A 140 19.42 -15.76 11.85
N GLU A 141 20.26 -16.79 12.00
CA GLU A 141 21.69 -16.72 11.65
C GLU A 141 21.87 -16.45 10.16
N LEU A 142 21.15 -17.19 9.31
CA LEU A 142 21.20 -17.04 7.86
C LEU A 142 20.77 -15.63 7.43
N ALA A 143 19.74 -15.06 8.05
CA ALA A 143 19.28 -13.72 7.75
C ALA A 143 20.33 -12.65 8.08
N VAL A 144 21.01 -12.79 9.22
CA VAL A 144 22.03 -11.82 9.66
C VAL A 144 23.31 -11.94 8.84
N VAL A 145 23.78 -13.15 8.55
CA VAL A 145 25.04 -13.36 7.80
C VAL A 145 24.90 -13.01 6.32
N THR A 146 23.73 -13.26 5.71
CA THR A 146 23.50 -12.96 4.28
C THR A 146 22.93 -11.58 4.03
N GLY A 147 22.31 -10.94 5.04
CA GLY A 147 21.62 -9.67 4.92
C GLY A 147 20.39 -9.69 3.99
N GLN A 148 19.92 -10.87 3.58
CA GLN A 148 18.81 -10.99 2.64
C GLN A 148 17.45 -10.71 3.29
N ARG A 149 16.45 -10.37 2.46
CA ARG A 149 15.08 -10.18 2.95
C ARG A 149 14.48 -11.53 3.31
N VAL A 150 13.64 -11.56 4.34
CA VAL A 150 12.98 -12.80 4.79
C VAL A 150 12.24 -13.55 3.68
N GLY A 151 11.62 -12.83 2.72
CA GLY A 151 10.95 -13.47 1.57
C GLY A 151 11.93 -14.22 0.68
N ASP A 152 13.05 -13.58 0.33
CA ASP A 152 14.09 -14.16 -0.53
C ASP A 152 14.80 -15.32 0.20
N LEU A 153 15.02 -15.20 1.51
CA LEU A 153 15.61 -16.24 2.36
C LEU A 153 14.78 -17.53 2.35
N CYS A 154 13.46 -17.42 2.33
CA CYS A 154 12.55 -18.58 2.25
C CYS A 154 12.48 -19.21 0.86
N GLU A 155 12.98 -18.55 -0.18
CA GLU A 155 12.98 -19.05 -1.56
C GLU A 155 14.31 -19.71 -1.96
N MET A 156 15.36 -19.55 -1.15
CA MET A 156 16.68 -20.15 -1.37
C MET A 156 16.61 -21.67 -1.47
N LYS A 157 17.31 -22.23 -2.45
CA LYS A 157 17.46 -23.67 -2.65
C LYS A 157 18.93 -24.07 -2.61
N TRP A 158 19.18 -25.32 -2.27
CA TRP A 158 20.52 -25.90 -2.37
C TRP A 158 21.09 -25.87 -3.80
N SER A 159 20.21 -25.89 -4.83
CA SER A 159 20.60 -25.71 -6.23
C SER A 159 21.17 -24.33 -6.56
N ASP A 160 20.91 -23.34 -5.70
CA ASP A 160 21.38 -21.97 -5.90
C ASP A 160 22.80 -21.79 -5.34
N ILE A 161 23.42 -22.86 -4.83
CA ILE A 161 24.80 -22.87 -4.36
C ILE A 161 25.68 -23.57 -5.39
N VAL A 162 26.55 -22.81 -6.05
CA VAL A 162 27.47 -23.31 -7.07
C VAL A 162 28.86 -22.75 -6.80
N ASP A 163 29.87 -23.62 -6.77
CA ASP A 163 31.28 -23.27 -6.54
C ASP A 163 31.54 -22.43 -5.28
N GLY A 164 30.76 -22.68 -4.22
CA GLY A 164 30.90 -21.97 -2.93
C GLY A 164 30.21 -20.60 -2.89
N TYR A 165 29.48 -20.21 -3.93
CA TYR A 165 28.70 -18.98 -3.98
C TYR A 165 27.20 -19.28 -3.89
N LEU A 166 26.49 -18.52 -3.07
CA LEU A 166 25.03 -18.53 -3.01
C LEU A 166 24.47 -17.47 -3.97
N TYR A 167 23.75 -17.92 -4.99
CA TYR A 167 23.08 -17.07 -5.97
C TYR A 167 21.69 -16.70 -5.45
N VAL A 168 21.35 -15.41 -5.47
CA VAL A 168 20.05 -14.90 -4.99
C VAL A 168 19.53 -13.85 -5.96
N GLU A 169 18.32 -14.07 -6.47
CA GLU A 169 17.55 -13.06 -7.19
C GLU A 169 16.52 -12.45 -6.24
N GLN A 170 16.51 -11.12 -6.08
CA GLN A 170 15.65 -10.50 -5.07
C GLN A 170 14.24 -10.30 -5.62
N SER A 171 13.28 -11.07 -5.11
CA SER A 171 11.87 -11.04 -5.53
C SER A 171 11.25 -9.64 -5.54
N LYS A 172 11.75 -8.72 -4.69
CA LYS A 172 11.25 -7.34 -4.58
C LYS A 172 11.81 -6.43 -5.67
N THR A 173 13.10 -6.55 -6.02
CA THR A 173 13.84 -5.54 -6.80
C THR A 173 14.42 -6.05 -8.12
N GLY A 174 14.39 -7.36 -8.37
CA GLY A 174 15.16 -8.00 -9.44
C GLY A 174 16.60 -8.17 -8.98
#